data_AF-A0AAU8DLW4-F1
#
_entry.id   AF-A0AAU8DLW4-F1
#
_cell.length_a   1.000
_cell.length_b   1.000
_cell.length_c   1.000
_cell.angle_alpha   90.00
_cell.angle_beta   90.00
_cell.angle_gamma   90.00
#
_symmetry.space_group_name_H-M   'P 1'
#
loop_
_entity.id
_entity.type
_entity.pdbx_description
1 polymer ?
#
loop_
_entity_poly.entity_id
_entity_poly.type
_entity_poly.pdbx_seq_one_letter_code
_entity_poly.pdbx_strand_id
1 'polypeptide(L)'
;MKTLLLRSLAAGSLATTLILGTAGTASAAPSRATLKAAADTVVNEVVGGSNYGKVKAKYPTALNFTNDGCSVPAYIIAASPALYGVLRAYGSVFEKSCDRHDFGYRNYGKNTTTPGVHPKFDPTSARKHAIDSRFYSNMKIQCDQKYGNPITTGACKVAARTFYTAVDKAGGKAFFG
;
A
#
# COMPACT_ATOMS: atom_id res chain seq x y z
N MET A 1 -2.48 6.80 -94.30
CA MET A 1 -1.41 7.11 -93.34
C MET A 1 -2.00 7.98 -92.23
N LYS A 2 -1.84 7.55 -90.96
CA LYS A 2 -1.82 8.26 -89.64
C LYS A 2 -2.40 9.71 -89.59
N THR A 3 -3.24 10.15 -88.63
CA THR A 3 -3.05 10.21 -87.15
C THR A 3 -4.37 10.73 -86.51
N LEU A 4 -5.09 9.95 -85.68
CA LEU A 4 -5.25 10.02 -84.20
C LEU A 4 -5.77 11.32 -83.54
N LEU A 5 -6.98 11.18 -82.96
CA LEU A 5 -7.61 12.00 -81.91
C LEU A 5 -6.78 11.99 -80.61
N LEU A 6 -6.71 13.11 -79.89
CA LEU A 6 -6.54 13.13 -78.43
C LEU A 6 -7.41 14.22 -77.79
N ARG A 7 -8.45 13.79 -77.07
CA ARG A 7 -9.18 14.57 -76.07
C ARG A 7 -8.53 14.31 -74.72
N SER A 8 -8.02 15.35 -74.06
CA SER A 8 -7.45 15.26 -72.71
C SER A 8 -8.58 15.18 -71.68
N LEU A 9 -8.73 14.01 -71.05
CA LEU A 9 -9.52 13.83 -69.82
C LEU A 9 -8.56 13.85 -68.63
N ALA A 10 -8.61 14.92 -67.83
CA ALA A 10 -7.93 14.99 -66.55
C ALA A 10 -8.67 14.13 -65.53
N ALA A 11 -8.10 12.98 -65.16
CA ALA A 11 -8.58 12.17 -64.05
C ALA A 11 -8.01 12.73 -62.74
N GLY A 12 -8.85 13.42 -61.96
CA GLY A 12 -8.52 13.84 -60.60
C GLY A 12 -8.44 12.62 -59.68
N SER A 13 -7.24 12.27 -59.24
CA SER A 13 -7.02 11.22 -58.24
C SER A 13 -7.30 11.79 -56.84
N LEU A 14 -8.41 11.39 -56.22
CA LEU A 14 -8.66 11.62 -54.79
C LEU A 14 -7.70 10.71 -54.01
N ALA A 15 -6.62 11.28 -53.46
CA ALA A 15 -5.75 10.58 -52.52
C ALA A 15 -6.41 10.56 -51.14
N THR A 16 -7.05 9.45 -50.79
CA THR A 16 -7.55 9.20 -49.43
C THR A 16 -6.38 8.83 -48.53
N THR A 17 -5.86 9.80 -47.79
CA THR A 17 -4.80 9.58 -46.79
C THR A 17 -5.38 8.83 -45.60
N LEU A 18 -5.16 7.51 -45.52
CA LEU A 18 -5.40 6.75 -44.29
C LEU A 18 -4.37 7.21 -43.23
N ILE A 19 -4.82 8.02 -42.29
CA ILE A 19 -4.07 8.28 -41.06
C ILE A 19 -4.19 7.01 -40.21
N LEU A 20 -3.20 6.12 -40.30
CA LEU A 20 -3.01 5.07 -39.29
C LEU A 20 -2.61 5.74 -37.98
N GLY A 21 -3.61 6.15 -37.20
CA GLY A 21 -3.41 6.48 -35.80
C GLY A 21 -2.82 5.26 -35.11
N THR A 22 -1.61 5.40 -34.56
CA THR A 22 -1.02 4.41 -33.67
C THR A 22 -1.96 4.25 -32.48
N ALA A 23 -2.78 3.19 -32.50
CA ALA A 23 -3.58 2.79 -31.37
C ALA A 23 -2.61 2.50 -30.23
N GLY A 24 -2.47 3.45 -29.30
CA GLY A 24 -1.75 3.21 -28.06
C GLY A 24 -2.37 1.98 -27.42
N THR A 25 -1.55 0.97 -27.14
CA THR A 25 -2.00 -0.24 -26.45
C THR A 25 -2.63 0.20 -25.14
N ALA A 26 -3.96 0.15 -25.04
CA ALA A 26 -4.65 0.37 -23.78
C ALA A 26 -4.15 -0.70 -22.81
N SER A 27 -3.25 -0.32 -21.89
CA SER A 27 -2.79 -1.22 -20.84
C SER A 27 -4.00 -1.54 -19.97
N ALA A 28 -4.46 -2.79 -20.00
CA ALA A 28 -5.52 -3.24 -19.12
C ALA A 28 -5.13 -2.94 -17.66
N ALA A 29 -6.07 -2.37 -16.90
CA ALA A 29 -5.86 -2.12 -15.48
C ALA A 29 -5.55 -3.45 -14.76
N PRO A 30 -4.67 -3.46 -13.74
CA PRO A 30 -4.34 -4.68 -13.02
C PRO A 30 -5.61 -5.32 -12.42
N SER A 31 -5.73 -6.64 -12.56
CA SER A 31 -6.85 -7.36 -11.96
C SER A 31 -6.84 -7.23 -10.43
N ARG A 32 -8.01 -7.35 -9.80
CA ARG A 32 -8.12 -7.41 -8.34
C ARG A 32 -7.25 -8.49 -7.71
N ALA A 33 -7.16 -9.67 -8.34
CA ALA A 33 -6.32 -10.77 -7.87
C ALA A 33 -4.83 -10.41 -7.94
N THR A 34 -4.40 -9.73 -9.01
CA THR A 34 -3.03 -9.23 -9.17
C THR A 34 -2.68 -8.20 -8.08
N LEU A 35 -3.58 -7.25 -7.82
CA LEU A 35 -3.37 -6.23 -6.78
C LEU A 35 -3.33 -6.86 -5.38
N LYS A 36 -4.22 -7.82 -5.10
CA LYS A 36 -4.22 -8.56 -3.84
C LYS A 36 -2.93 -9.35 -3.65
N ALA A 37 -2.47 -10.07 -4.67
CA ALA A 37 -1.22 -10.83 -4.60
C ALA A 37 -0.03 -9.89 -4.33
N ALA A 38 0.02 -8.74 -4.99
CA ALA A 38 1.03 -7.73 -4.73
C ALA A 38 0.96 -7.17 -3.30
N ALA A 39 -0.25 -6.86 -2.80
CA ALA A 39 -0.46 -6.44 -1.42
C ALA A 39 -0.03 -7.52 -0.41
N ASP A 40 -0.31 -8.80 -0.69
CA ASP A 40 0.10 -9.94 0.14
C ASP A 40 1.63 -10.01 0.25
N THR A 41 2.38 -9.66 -0.81
CA THR A 41 3.86 -9.60 -0.72
C THR A 41 4.37 -8.48 0.20
N VAL A 42 3.60 -7.41 0.42
CA VAL A 42 3.99 -6.30 1.30
C VAL A 42 3.62 -6.60 2.75
N VAL A 43 2.39 -7.05 3.00
CA VAL A 43 1.89 -7.31 4.37
C VAL A 43 2.52 -8.53 5.02
N ASN A 44 3.05 -9.48 4.25
CA ASN A 44 3.73 -10.66 4.79
C ASN A 44 5.25 -10.49 4.90
N GLU A 45 5.80 -9.41 4.34
CA GLU A 45 7.24 -9.18 4.31
C GLU A 45 7.77 -8.73 5.69
N VAL A 46 8.95 -9.24 6.02
CA VAL A 46 9.73 -8.80 7.17
C VAL A 46 10.17 -7.35 6.98
N VAL A 47 10.09 -6.56 8.05
CA VAL A 47 10.54 -5.16 8.02
C VAL A 47 11.97 -5.01 7.47
N GLY A 48 12.16 -4.03 6.60
CA GLY A 48 13.42 -3.82 5.87
C GLY A 48 13.48 -4.49 4.50
N GLY A 49 12.53 -5.36 4.16
CA GLY A 49 12.41 -5.91 2.81
C GLY A 49 12.02 -4.87 1.75
N SER A 50 12.22 -5.22 0.48
CA SER A 50 12.09 -4.32 -0.68
C SER A 50 10.69 -4.25 -1.30
N ASN A 51 9.77 -5.17 -0.95
CA ASN A 51 8.47 -5.27 -1.62
C ASN A 51 7.62 -4.02 -1.43
N TYR A 52 7.67 -3.37 -0.26
CA TYR A 52 6.93 -2.13 -0.04
C TYR A 52 7.26 -1.07 -1.12
N GLY A 53 8.55 -0.81 -1.37
CA GLY A 53 8.98 0.15 -2.39
C GLY A 53 8.69 -0.32 -3.81
N LYS A 54 8.93 -1.61 -4.12
CA LYS A 54 8.66 -2.19 -5.45
C LYS A 54 7.18 -2.15 -5.82
N VAL A 55 6.31 -2.53 -4.90
CA VAL A 55 4.85 -2.54 -5.10
C VAL A 55 4.33 -1.10 -5.15
N LYS A 56 4.87 -0.17 -4.36
CA LYS A 56 4.54 1.26 -4.43
C LYS A 56 4.89 1.86 -5.79
N ALA A 57 6.07 1.56 -6.33
CA ALA A 57 6.47 2.02 -7.65
C ALA A 57 5.60 1.42 -8.76
N LYS A 58 5.19 0.15 -8.62
CA LYS A 58 4.41 -0.57 -9.63
C LYS A 58 2.92 -0.21 -9.62
N TYR A 59 2.35 0.05 -8.45
CA TYR A 59 0.90 0.28 -8.26
C TYR A 59 0.62 1.51 -7.39
N PRO A 60 1.19 2.69 -7.70
CA PRO A 60 1.16 3.86 -6.82
C PRO A 60 -0.26 4.40 -6.56
N THR A 61 -1.18 4.18 -7.50
CA THR A 61 -2.57 4.66 -7.45
C THR A 61 -3.60 3.53 -7.35
N ALA A 62 -3.18 2.27 -7.56
CA ALA A 62 -4.08 1.11 -7.52
C ALA A 62 -4.11 0.42 -6.15
N LEU A 63 -3.17 0.76 -5.26
CA LEU A 63 -3.12 0.35 -3.86
C LEU A 63 -2.96 1.57 -2.97
N ASN A 64 -3.39 1.46 -1.71
CA ASN A 64 -3.32 2.55 -0.76
C ASN A 64 -1.97 2.56 -0.02
N PHE A 65 -1.11 3.50 -0.37
CA PHE A 65 0.17 3.76 0.30
C PHE A 65 0.16 5.00 1.18
N THR A 66 -1.01 5.61 1.39
CA THR A 66 -1.12 6.66 2.40
C THR A 66 -0.83 6.04 3.77
N ASN A 67 -0.16 6.80 4.64
CA ASN A 67 0.14 6.42 6.00
C ASN A 67 -0.05 7.64 6.92
N ASP A 68 -0.23 7.41 8.21
CA ASP A 68 -0.05 8.41 9.27
C ASP A 68 1.07 7.98 10.23
N GLY A 69 1.86 6.99 9.81
CA GLY A 69 3.00 6.47 10.54
C GLY A 69 2.56 5.82 11.84
N CYS A 70 3.34 5.97 12.90
CA CYS A 70 2.95 5.47 14.22
C CYS A 70 1.96 6.39 14.95
N SER A 71 1.18 7.19 14.23
CA SER A 71 0.13 7.99 14.85
C SER A 71 -0.92 7.06 15.45
N VAL A 72 -1.45 7.46 16.60
CA VAL A 72 -2.50 6.71 17.28
C VAL A 72 -3.68 7.63 17.49
N PRO A 73 -4.89 7.23 17.07
CA PRO A 73 -6.07 8.02 17.32
C PRO A 73 -6.25 8.37 18.79
N ALA A 74 -6.71 9.60 19.08
CA ALA A 74 -6.85 10.10 20.44
C ALA A 74 -7.69 9.17 21.35
N TYR A 75 -8.67 8.45 20.79
CA TYR A 75 -9.48 7.50 21.55
C TYR A 75 -8.69 6.27 22.03
N ILE A 76 -7.67 5.83 21.30
CA ILE A 76 -6.78 4.74 21.73
C ILE A 76 -5.79 5.25 22.78
N ILE A 77 -5.29 6.48 22.63
CA ILE A 77 -4.46 7.12 23.67
C ILE A 77 -5.25 7.29 24.97
N ALA A 78 -6.51 7.71 24.90
CA ALA A 78 -7.39 7.82 26.07
C ALA A 78 -7.62 6.46 26.74
N ALA A 79 -7.75 5.38 25.96
CA ALA A 79 -7.87 4.02 26.47
C ALA A 79 -6.55 3.45 27.03
N SER A 80 -5.40 4.04 26.69
CA SER A 80 -4.08 3.61 27.15
C SER A 80 -3.11 4.79 27.33
N PRO A 81 -3.17 5.52 28.45
CA PRO A 81 -2.30 6.68 28.69
C PRO A 81 -0.80 6.33 28.65
N ALA A 82 -0.43 5.11 29.06
CA ALA A 82 0.93 4.59 28.97
C ALA A 82 1.44 4.51 27.52
N LEU A 83 0.53 4.31 26.54
CA LEU A 83 0.87 4.29 25.12
C LEU A 83 1.41 5.65 24.66
N TYR A 84 0.97 6.77 25.22
CA TYR A 84 1.46 8.10 24.82
C TYR A 84 2.96 8.26 25.08
N GLY A 85 3.44 7.88 26.27
CA GLY A 85 4.87 7.92 26.60
C GLY A 85 5.68 6.97 25.70
N VAL A 86 5.14 5.77 25.45
CA VAL A 86 5.75 4.76 24.60
C VAL A 86 5.83 5.23 23.13
N LEU A 87 4.78 5.87 22.62
CA LEU A 87 4.73 6.46 21.28
C LEU A 87 5.81 7.51 21.09
N ARG A 88 5.95 8.43 22.04
CA ARG A 88 6.97 9.48 21.98
C ARG A 88 8.39 8.92 22.00
N ALA A 89 8.62 7.83 22.74
CA ALA A 89 9.94 7.24 22.88
C ALA A 89 10.33 6.32 21.71
N TYR A 90 9.38 5.55 21.16
CA TYR A 90 9.67 4.47 20.20
C TYR A 90 8.97 4.62 18.84
N GLY A 91 8.13 5.63 18.62
CA GLY A 91 7.43 5.83 17.35
C GLY A 91 8.38 5.91 16.16
N SER A 92 9.49 6.65 16.27
CA SER A 92 10.50 6.73 15.20
C SER A 92 11.26 5.42 15.00
N VAL A 93 11.40 4.59 16.04
CA VAL A 93 11.99 3.26 15.93
C VAL A 93 11.07 2.33 15.14
N PHE A 94 9.75 2.49 15.28
CA PHE A 94 8.74 1.62 14.68
C PHE A 94 8.12 2.10 13.37
N GLU A 95 8.56 3.25 12.85
CA GLU A 95 7.98 3.91 11.66
C GLU A 95 7.74 2.95 10.49
N LYS A 96 8.76 2.17 10.08
CA LYS A 96 8.64 1.20 8.99
C LYS A 96 7.64 0.07 9.27
N SER A 97 7.46 -0.32 10.53
CA SER A 97 6.44 -1.29 10.92
C SER A 97 5.04 -0.67 10.83
N CYS A 98 4.89 0.57 11.28
CA CYS A 98 3.63 1.31 11.22
C CYS A 98 3.19 1.55 9.76
N ASP A 99 4.11 1.94 8.86
CA ASP A 99 3.82 2.11 7.43
C ASP A 99 3.24 0.85 6.78
N ARG A 100 3.75 -0.32 7.17
CA ARG A 100 3.29 -1.63 6.65
C ARG A 100 1.96 -2.05 7.28
N HIS A 101 1.75 -1.70 8.55
CA HIS A 101 0.49 -1.93 9.25
C HIS A 101 -0.65 -1.09 8.62
N ASP A 102 -0.41 0.20 8.41
CA ASP A 102 -1.31 1.11 7.71
C ASP A 102 -1.65 0.63 6.31
N PHE A 103 -0.63 0.24 5.55
CA PHE A 103 -0.83 -0.36 4.23
C PHE A 103 -1.76 -1.58 4.31
N GLY A 104 -1.56 -2.45 5.29
CA GLY A 104 -2.46 -3.58 5.53
C GLY A 104 -3.89 -3.14 5.82
N TYR A 105 -4.08 -2.23 6.78
CA TYR A 105 -5.42 -1.77 7.18
C TYR A 105 -6.18 -1.11 6.03
N ARG A 106 -5.51 -0.23 5.27
CA ARG A 106 -6.14 0.53 4.17
C ARG A 106 -6.46 -0.34 2.96
N ASN A 107 -5.71 -1.42 2.72
CA ASN A 107 -5.95 -2.29 1.56
C ASN A 107 -6.86 -3.49 1.87
N TYR A 108 -6.89 -3.97 3.11
CA TYR A 108 -7.65 -5.16 3.51
C TYR A 108 -8.92 -4.83 4.30
N GLY A 109 -8.92 -3.74 5.07
CA GLY A 109 -10.03 -3.32 5.90
C GLY A 109 -11.24 -2.80 5.12
N LYS A 110 -12.32 -2.48 5.84
CA LYS A 110 -13.55 -1.86 5.33
C LYS A 110 -13.59 -0.35 5.56
N ASN A 111 -12.78 0.17 6.48
CA ASN A 111 -12.76 1.58 6.81
C ASN A 111 -12.26 2.43 5.63
N THR A 112 -13.08 3.38 5.17
CA THR A 112 -12.78 4.28 4.05
C THR A 112 -12.63 5.74 4.48
N THR A 113 -12.47 6.03 5.77
CA THR A 113 -12.34 7.42 6.26
C THR A 113 -10.98 8.05 5.93
N THR A 114 -9.98 7.23 5.62
CA THR A 114 -8.65 7.71 5.21
C THR A 114 -8.57 7.94 3.69
N PRO A 115 -7.72 8.86 3.20
CA PRO A 115 -7.59 9.12 1.77
C PRO A 115 -7.10 7.91 0.95
N GLY A 116 -7.35 7.95 -0.36
CA GLY A 116 -6.86 6.95 -1.31
C GLY A 116 -7.86 5.84 -1.64
N VAL A 117 -7.40 4.85 -2.41
CA VAL A 117 -8.21 3.69 -2.81
C VAL A 117 -8.42 2.73 -1.64
N HIS A 118 -9.57 2.04 -1.59
CA HIS A 118 -9.85 1.05 -0.54
C HIS A 118 -10.34 -0.25 -1.17
N PRO A 119 -9.43 -1.15 -1.58
CA PRO A 119 -9.81 -2.40 -2.24
C PRO A 119 -10.61 -3.36 -1.35
N LYS A 120 -10.48 -3.32 -0.03
CA LYS A 120 -11.16 -4.24 0.92
C LYS A 120 -10.90 -5.71 0.58
N PHE A 121 -9.62 -6.10 0.44
CA PHE A 121 -9.27 -7.42 -0.09
C PHE A 121 -9.77 -8.61 0.75
N ASP A 122 -9.79 -8.48 2.08
CA ASP A 122 -10.19 -9.55 3.01
C ASP A 122 -10.51 -8.91 4.38
N PRO A 123 -11.68 -8.27 4.54
CA PRO A 123 -12.01 -7.51 5.74
C PRO A 123 -12.57 -8.42 6.84
N THR A 124 -11.74 -9.35 7.31
CA THR A 124 -12.06 -10.32 8.35
C THR A 124 -11.22 -10.08 9.60
N SER A 125 -11.72 -10.51 10.77
CA SER A 125 -10.95 -10.45 12.02
C SER A 125 -9.67 -11.28 11.94
N ALA A 126 -9.71 -12.43 11.27
CA ALA A 126 -8.53 -13.25 11.03
C ALA A 126 -7.45 -12.47 10.26
N ARG A 127 -7.83 -11.73 9.20
CA ARG A 127 -6.89 -10.89 8.45
C ARG A 127 -6.35 -9.74 9.31
N LYS A 128 -7.20 -9.06 10.07
CA LYS A 128 -6.78 -8.00 10.99
C LYS A 128 -5.73 -8.53 11.98
N HIS A 129 -6.00 -9.64 12.66
CA HIS A 129 -5.07 -10.24 13.62
C HIS A 129 -3.76 -10.69 12.96
N ALA A 130 -3.80 -11.18 11.71
CA ALA A 130 -2.58 -11.52 10.97
C ALA A 130 -1.71 -10.28 10.69
N ILE A 131 -2.34 -9.16 10.31
CA ILE A 131 -1.65 -7.87 10.09
C ILE A 131 -1.07 -7.35 11.42
N ASP A 132 -1.85 -7.35 12.50
CA ASP A 132 -1.41 -6.91 13.83
C ASP A 132 -0.25 -7.78 14.37
N SER A 133 -0.31 -9.09 14.15
CA SER A 133 0.75 -10.04 14.55
C SER A 133 2.04 -9.84 13.76
N ARG A 134 1.94 -9.54 12.44
CA ARG A 134 3.11 -9.19 11.63
C ARG A 134 3.70 -7.87 12.07
N PHE A 135 2.87 -6.87 12.38
CA PHE A 135 3.29 -5.58 12.92
C PHE A 135 4.11 -5.77 14.20
N TYR A 136 3.62 -6.57 15.16
CA TYR A 136 4.37 -6.90 16.37
C TYR A 136 5.72 -7.57 16.08
N SER A 137 5.73 -8.54 15.17
CA SER A 137 6.94 -9.25 14.78
C SER A 137 7.98 -8.32 14.15
N ASN A 138 7.53 -7.41 13.29
CA ASN A 138 8.37 -6.40 12.64
C ASN A 138 8.94 -5.38 13.64
N MET A 139 8.15 -4.90 14.60
CA MET A 139 8.65 -4.01 15.64
C MET A 139 9.77 -4.65 16.47
N LYS A 140 9.64 -5.94 16.83
CA LYS A 140 10.70 -6.68 17.55
C LYS A 140 12.01 -6.73 16.75
N ILE A 141 11.92 -6.91 15.43
CA ILE A 141 13.10 -6.91 14.54
C ILE A 141 13.74 -5.52 14.51
N GLN A 142 12.94 -4.45 14.46
CA GLN A 142 13.49 -3.09 14.53
C GLN A 142 14.15 -2.80 15.88
N CYS A 143 13.65 -3.37 16.98
CA CYS A 143 14.33 -3.30 18.28
C CYS A 143 15.71 -3.95 18.23
N ASP A 144 15.81 -5.15 17.65
CA ASP A 144 17.07 -5.89 17.53
C ASP A 144 18.06 -5.17 16.60
N GLN A 145 17.57 -4.46 15.58
CA GLN A 145 18.40 -3.67 14.67
C GLN A 145 18.87 -2.33 15.28
N LYS A 146 18.02 -1.69 16.09
CA LYS A 146 18.29 -0.35 16.63
C LYS A 146 19.22 -0.39 17.83
N TYR A 147 19.09 -1.42 18.67
CA TYR A 147 19.74 -1.50 19.97
C TYR A 147 20.67 -2.70 20.06
N GLY A 148 21.92 -2.47 20.49
CA GLY A 148 22.93 -3.51 20.63
C GLY A 148 23.06 -4.11 22.03
N ASN A 149 22.38 -3.56 23.04
CA ASN A 149 22.43 -4.08 24.41
C ASN A 149 21.09 -4.72 24.84
N PRO A 150 21.12 -5.86 25.56
CA PRO A 150 19.90 -6.59 25.91
C PRO A 150 18.86 -5.79 26.70
N ILE A 151 19.28 -4.83 27.53
CA ILE A 151 18.39 -4.04 28.38
C ILE A 151 17.51 -3.12 27.53
N THR A 152 18.13 -2.30 26.68
CA THR A 152 17.39 -1.38 25.79
C THR A 152 16.60 -2.12 24.72
N THR A 153 17.14 -3.22 24.17
CA THR A 153 16.38 -4.10 23.27
C THR A 153 15.16 -4.69 23.97
N GLY A 154 15.30 -5.11 25.24
CA GLY A 154 14.19 -5.59 26.06
C GLY A 154 13.11 -4.54 26.28
N ALA A 155 13.51 -3.32 26.67
CA ALA A 155 12.59 -2.20 26.84
C ALA A 155 11.83 -1.86 25.54
N CYS A 156 12.54 -1.86 24.40
CA CYS A 156 11.92 -1.68 23.09
C CYS A 156 10.91 -2.79 22.76
N LYS A 157 11.21 -4.06 23.06
CA LYS A 157 10.27 -5.17 22.82
C LYS A 157 9.03 -5.08 23.71
N VAL A 158 9.17 -4.56 24.93
CA VAL A 158 8.01 -4.23 25.80
C VAL A 158 7.17 -3.13 25.16
N ALA A 159 7.79 -2.06 24.66
CA ALA A 159 7.10 -1.02 23.90
C ALA A 159 6.35 -1.58 22.68
N ALA A 160 6.99 -2.45 21.89
CA ALA A 160 6.37 -3.12 20.75
C ALA A 160 5.12 -3.93 21.16
N ARG A 161 5.14 -4.59 22.32
CA ARG A 161 3.96 -5.29 22.86
C ARG A 161 2.83 -4.32 23.22
N THR A 162 3.15 -3.14 23.74
CA THR A 162 2.15 -2.09 24.04
C THR A 162 1.46 -1.61 22.76
N PHE A 163 2.22 -1.32 21.71
CA PHE A 163 1.67 -0.98 20.38
C PHE A 163 0.76 -2.10 19.84
N TYR A 164 1.25 -3.35 19.85
CA TYR A 164 0.48 -4.51 19.40
C TYR A 164 -0.84 -4.65 20.16
N THR A 165 -0.79 -4.58 21.49
CA THR A 165 -1.97 -4.74 22.34
C THR A 165 -3.00 -3.63 22.06
N ALA A 166 -2.54 -2.41 21.79
CA ALA A 166 -3.41 -1.29 21.46
C ALA A 166 -4.15 -1.51 20.14
N VAL A 167 -3.45 -1.89 19.06
CA VAL A 167 -4.08 -2.12 17.75
C VAL A 167 -4.94 -3.39 17.73
N ASP A 168 -4.52 -4.44 18.43
CA ASP A 168 -5.26 -5.69 18.52
C ASP A 168 -6.62 -5.48 19.19
N LYS A 169 -6.64 -4.79 20.34
CA LYS A 169 -7.85 -4.54 21.13
C LYS A 169 -8.70 -3.37 20.63
N ALA A 170 -8.09 -2.28 20.16
CA ALA A 170 -8.81 -1.03 19.85
C ALA A 170 -8.75 -0.63 18.37
N GLY A 171 -7.99 -1.35 17.54
CA GLY A 171 -7.90 -1.11 16.10
C GLY A 171 -9.11 -1.60 15.30
N GLY A 172 -10.11 -2.19 15.94
CA GLY A 172 -11.32 -2.69 15.28
C GLY A 172 -12.02 -1.62 14.45
N LYS A 173 -12.28 -0.44 15.04
CA LYS A 173 -12.88 0.71 14.34
C LYS A 173 -12.01 1.15 13.15
N ALA A 174 -10.69 1.23 13.33
CA ALA A 174 -9.78 1.62 12.28
C ALA A 174 -9.74 0.63 11.10
N PHE A 175 -9.96 -0.67 11.33
CA PHE A 175 -9.97 -1.70 10.29
C PHE A 175 -11.36 -1.87 9.65
N PHE A 176 -12.43 -1.92 10.45
CA PHE A 176 -13.77 -2.28 10.00
C PHE A 176 -14.67 -1.09 9.61
N GLY A 177 -14.35 0.12 10.09
CA GLY A 177 -15.22 1.30 10.01
C GLY A 177 -16.05 1.46 11.28
#